data_AF-A0AAP3RJZ8-F1
#
_entry.id   AF-A0AAP3RJZ8-F1
#
_cell.length_a   1.000
_cell.length_b   1.000
_cell.length_c   1.000
_cell.angle_alpha   90.00
_cell.angle_beta   90.00
_cell.angle_gamma   90.00
#
_symmetry.space_group_name_H-M   'P 1'
#
loop_
_entity.id
_entity.type
_entity.pdbx_description
1 polymer ?
#
loop_
_entity_poly.entity_id
_entity_poly.type
_entity_poly.pdbx_seq_one_letter_code
_entity_poly.pdbx_strand_id
1 'polypeptide(L)'
;MKNIYLLMFCMLFCLTGSAQIYVSEPDFVGEVVAISDDGNATPLEKVNAQVKIKDQLMGLEKKLYVNGKTSPVRLKSGKIQLIVRAVDNNTDPMSIIRVFEFSVGKTRKATMEKENELTGALSSNHYKYIGFIGKKYGESSYLLTINNIASGEYGITINNPNTVDEKMLIVSCFGVD
;
A
#
# COMPACT_ATOMS: atom_id res chain seq x y z
N MET A 1 -35.10 26.81 41.92
CA MET A 1 -33.73 27.19 41.52
C MET A 1 -32.65 26.13 41.81
N LYS A 2 -32.93 25.01 42.50
CA LYS A 2 -31.93 23.93 42.73
C LYS A 2 -31.74 22.95 41.57
N ASN A 3 -32.71 22.82 40.66
CA ASN A 3 -32.69 21.82 39.59
C ASN A 3 -32.06 22.33 38.27
N ILE A 4 -31.72 23.61 38.18
CA ILE A 4 -31.06 24.19 36.98
C ILE A 4 -29.56 23.88 36.97
N TYR A 5 -28.92 23.82 38.14
CA TYR A 5 -27.50 23.47 38.23
C TYR A 5 -27.21 22.01 37.85
N LEU A 6 -28.18 21.11 38.03
CA LEU A 6 -28.04 19.70 37.64
C LEU A 6 -28.05 19.51 36.11
N LEU A 7 -28.79 20.36 35.39
CA LEU A 7 -28.82 20.35 33.92
C LEU A 7 -27.57 20.98 33.29
N MET A 8 -26.99 22.00 33.94
CA MET A 8 -25.68 22.57 33.52
C MET A 8 -24.51 21.62 33.77
N PHE A 9 -24.58 20.72 34.75
CA PHE A 9 -23.51 19.77 35.04
C PHE A 9 -23.46 18.60 34.04
N CYS A 10 -24.60 18.19 33.46
CA CYS A 10 -24.66 17.13 32.45
C CYS A 10 -24.09 17.54 31.08
N MET A 11 -24.07 18.83 30.74
CA MET A 11 -23.61 19.29 29.42
C MET A 11 -22.08 19.28 29.27
N LEU A 12 -21.32 19.16 30.37
CA LEU A 12 -19.85 19.16 30.36
C LEU A 12 -19.21 17.81 30.00
N PHE A 13 -19.96 16.72 29.93
CA PHE A 13 -19.39 15.37 29.72
C PHE A 13 -19.43 14.87 28.26
N CYS A 14 -19.89 15.67 27.29
CA CYS A 14 -20.07 15.22 25.91
C CYS A 14 -18.94 15.55 24.92
N LEU A 15 -17.77 16.02 25.38
CA LEU A 15 -16.70 16.48 24.48
C LEU A 15 -15.43 15.63 24.46
N THR A 16 -15.53 14.32 24.69
CA THR A 16 -14.45 13.39 24.26
C THR A 16 -14.82 12.77 22.92
N GLY A 17 -15.07 13.61 21.92
CA GLY A 17 -15.07 13.16 20.53
C GLY A 17 -13.63 12.97 20.11
N SER A 18 -13.19 11.72 19.93
CA SER A 18 -11.94 11.45 19.21
C SER A 18 -12.11 12.04 17.82
N ALA A 19 -11.45 13.16 17.53
CA ALA A 19 -11.42 13.71 16.18
C ALA A 19 -10.78 12.66 15.27
N GLN A 20 -11.61 11.99 14.47
CA GLN A 20 -11.09 11.09 13.45
C GLN A 20 -10.44 11.97 12.39
N ILE A 21 -9.12 11.87 12.27
CA ILE A 21 -8.35 12.54 11.24
C ILE A 21 -8.92 12.12 9.88
N TYR A 22 -9.43 13.10 9.13
CA TYR A 22 -9.97 12.91 7.79
C TYR A 22 -9.00 13.52 6.78
N VAL A 23 -8.53 12.70 5.85
CA VAL A 23 -7.65 13.08 4.73
C VAL A 23 -8.45 13.01 3.43
N SER A 24 -8.35 14.00 2.55
CA SER A 24 -9.04 13.95 1.26
C SER A 24 -8.55 12.78 0.41
N GLU A 25 -9.42 12.25 -0.45
CA GLU A 25 -9.00 11.24 -1.43
C GLU A 25 -7.94 11.81 -2.38
N PRO A 26 -6.96 11.01 -2.83
CA PRO A 26 -6.06 11.41 -3.91
C PRO A 26 -6.83 11.71 -5.20
N ASP A 27 -6.29 12.63 -6.00
CA ASP A 27 -6.96 13.11 -7.22
C ASP A 27 -7.00 12.03 -8.31
N PHE A 28 -5.92 11.26 -8.47
CA PHE A 28 -5.77 10.36 -9.62
C PHE A 28 -5.84 8.87 -9.23
N VAL A 29 -6.50 8.08 -10.08
CA VAL A 29 -6.52 6.62 -9.98
C VAL A 29 -5.09 6.07 -9.95
N GLY A 30 -4.85 5.12 -9.04
CA GLY A 30 -3.55 4.50 -8.84
C GLY A 30 -2.61 5.30 -7.94
N GLU A 31 -3.01 6.47 -7.43
CA GLU A 31 -2.25 7.16 -6.40
C GLU A 31 -2.41 6.50 -5.03
N VAL A 32 -1.32 6.53 -4.28
CA VAL A 32 -1.27 6.05 -2.90
C VAL A 32 -0.66 7.13 -2.04
N VAL A 33 -1.33 7.47 -0.95
CA VAL A 33 -0.82 8.40 0.06
C VAL A 33 -0.73 7.68 1.40
N ALA A 34 0.36 7.91 2.13
CA ALA A 34 0.49 7.49 3.52
C ALA A 34 -0.09 8.56 4.45
N ILE A 35 -0.80 8.11 5.49
CA ILE A 35 -1.32 8.97 6.56
C ILE A 35 -0.36 8.88 7.74
N SER A 36 0.19 10.00 8.17
CA SER A 36 0.97 10.10 9.41
C SER A 36 0.06 10.32 10.62
N ASP A 37 0.58 10.07 11.82
CA ASP A 37 -0.17 10.17 13.08
C ASP A 37 -0.73 11.58 13.36
N ASP A 38 -0.11 12.61 12.78
CA ASP A 38 -0.55 14.01 12.83
C ASP A 38 -1.62 14.36 11.79
N GLY A 39 -1.97 13.41 10.92
CA GLY A 39 -2.97 13.54 9.88
C GLY A 39 -2.50 14.17 8.58
N ASN A 40 -1.20 14.34 8.40
CA ASN A 40 -0.65 14.71 7.11
C ASN A 40 -0.70 13.53 6.13
N ALA A 41 -0.88 13.85 4.85
CA ALA A 41 -0.91 12.90 3.76
C ALA A 41 0.36 13.05 2.92
N THR A 42 1.14 11.98 2.79
CA THR A 42 2.37 11.97 1.99
C THR A 42 2.21 11.03 0.81
N PRO A 43 2.22 11.52 -0.44
CA PRO A 43 2.22 10.67 -1.63
C PRO A 43 3.42 9.72 -1.63
N LEU A 44 3.17 8.46 -1.98
CA LEU A 44 4.22 7.48 -2.17
C LEU A 44 5.01 7.71 -3.46
N GLU A 45 6.22 7.18 -3.53
CA GLU A 45 7.07 7.27 -4.72
C GLU A 45 6.48 6.42 -5.85
N LYS A 46 5.87 7.05 -6.86
CA LYS A 46 5.30 6.37 -8.02
C LYS A 46 6.40 6.09 -9.06
N VAL A 47 6.68 4.82 -9.34
CA VAL A 47 7.78 4.42 -10.24
C VAL A 47 7.28 3.48 -11.35
N ASN A 48 7.75 3.71 -12.57
CA ASN A 48 7.66 2.74 -13.67
C ASN A 48 8.63 1.58 -13.41
N ALA A 49 8.13 0.41 -13.04
CA ALA A 49 8.96 -0.75 -12.80
C ALA A 49 9.30 -1.48 -14.11
N GLN A 50 10.51 -2.05 -14.16
CA GLN A 50 10.95 -2.88 -15.27
C GLN A 50 10.71 -4.35 -14.94
N VAL A 51 9.97 -5.06 -15.79
CA VAL A 51 9.82 -6.52 -15.68
C VAL A 51 10.85 -7.18 -16.58
N LYS A 52 11.66 -8.08 -16.03
CA LYS A 52 12.69 -8.83 -16.76
C LYS A 52 12.60 -10.31 -16.42
N ILE A 53 12.76 -11.15 -17.44
CA ILE A 53 13.00 -12.58 -17.27
C ILE A 53 14.51 -12.76 -17.21
N LYS A 54 14.98 -13.51 -16.21
CA LYS A 54 16.39 -13.84 -16.04
C LYS A 54 16.58 -15.33 -15.97
N ASP A 55 17.57 -15.80 -16.71
CA ASP A 55 18.07 -17.16 -16.58
C ASP A 55 18.89 -17.30 -15.28
N GLN A 56 18.61 -18.36 -14.53
CA GLN A 56 19.34 -18.76 -13.34
C GLN A 56 19.64 -20.26 -13.42
N LEU A 57 20.60 -20.73 -12.62
CA LEU A 57 21.08 -22.12 -12.61
C LEU A 57 19.98 -23.20 -12.43
N MET A 58 18.79 -22.83 -11.94
CA MET A 58 17.68 -23.75 -11.67
C MET A 58 16.42 -23.38 -12.46
N GLY A 59 16.55 -22.57 -13.51
CA GLY A 59 15.47 -22.13 -14.40
C GLY A 59 15.26 -20.63 -14.44
N LEU A 60 14.21 -20.22 -15.15
CA LEU A 60 13.91 -18.82 -15.41
C LEU A 60 13.18 -18.15 -14.24
N GLU A 61 13.57 -16.93 -13.90
CA GLU A 61 12.84 -16.10 -12.94
C GLU A 61 12.38 -14.79 -13.59
N LYS A 62 11.08 -14.52 -13.51
CA LYS A 62 10.50 -13.23 -13.88
C LYS A 62 10.51 -12.31 -12.67
N LYS A 63 11.21 -11.19 -12.78
CA LYS A 63 11.44 -10.23 -11.70
C LYS A 63 11.01 -8.84 -12.09
N LEU A 64 10.40 -8.17 -11.12
CA LEU A 64 10.13 -6.75 -11.11
C LEU A 64 11.36 -6.01 -10.56
N TYR A 65 11.73 -4.90 -11.20
CA TYR A 65 12.84 -4.04 -10.81
C TYR A 65 12.38 -2.59 -10.68
N VAL A 66 12.72 -1.98 -9.55
CA VAL A 66 12.59 -0.55 -9.31
C VAL A 66 13.98 0.03 -9.12
N ASN A 67 14.29 1.11 -9.85
CA ASN A 67 15.58 1.77 -9.77
C ASN A 67 15.77 2.44 -8.40
N GLY A 68 17.03 2.54 -7.97
CA GLY A 68 17.38 3.04 -6.64
C GLY A 68 17.28 1.98 -5.55
N LYS A 69 18.15 2.11 -4.55
CA LYS A 69 18.21 1.21 -3.38
C LYS A 69 17.14 1.51 -2.33
N THR A 70 16.68 2.75 -2.27
CA THR A 70 15.82 3.28 -1.21
C THR A 70 14.76 4.19 -1.79
N SER A 71 13.53 4.10 -1.30
CA SER A 71 12.51 5.11 -1.57
C SER A 71 12.85 6.42 -0.85
N PRO A 72 12.59 7.59 -1.46
CA PRO A 72 12.68 8.87 -0.76
C PRO A 72 11.56 9.03 0.28
N VAL A 73 10.47 8.27 0.18
CA VAL A 73 9.36 8.30 1.14
C VAL A 73 9.67 7.32 2.27
N ARG A 74 9.94 7.87 3.47
CA ARG A 74 10.27 7.11 4.68
C ARG A 74 9.13 7.19 5.67
N LEU A 75 8.59 6.04 6.04
CA LEU A 75 7.53 5.90 7.03
C LEU A 75 8.09 5.31 8.31
N LYS A 76 7.51 5.69 9.44
CA LYS A 76 7.89 5.14 10.74
C LYS A 76 7.37 3.71 10.88
N SER A 77 8.20 2.84 11.43
CA SER A 77 7.81 1.48 11.82
C SER A 77 6.61 1.44 12.77
N GLY A 78 5.86 0.32 12.70
CA GLY A 78 4.65 0.11 13.49
C GLY A 78 3.40 -0.02 12.62
N LYS A 79 2.39 0.81 12.89
CA LYS A 79 1.13 0.82 12.14
C LYS A 79 1.24 1.81 10.97
N ILE A 80 1.04 1.32 9.76
CA ILE A 80 1.00 2.15 8.56
C ILE A 80 -0.43 2.22 8.04
N GLN A 81 -0.89 3.42 7.73
CA GLN A 81 -2.18 3.65 7.08
C GLN A 81 -1.97 4.29 5.72
N LEU A 82 -2.63 3.74 4.70
CA LEU A 82 -2.51 4.19 3.32
C LEU A 82 -3.90 4.42 2.74
N ILE A 83 -4.09 5.50 1.99
CA ILE A 83 -5.26 5.68 1.12
C ILE A 83 -4.83 5.35 -0.29
N VAL A 84 -5.53 4.40 -0.91
CA VAL A 84 -5.30 3.94 -2.28
C VAL A 84 -6.47 4.36 -3.14
N ARG A 85 -6.23 5.24 -4.10
CA ARG A 85 -7.24 5.71 -5.04
C ARG A 85 -7.46 4.68 -6.15
N ALA A 86 -8.70 4.22 -6.30
CA ALA A 86 -9.13 3.28 -7.34
C ALA A 86 -10.22 3.93 -8.20
N VAL A 87 -10.74 3.24 -9.23
CA VAL A 87 -11.89 3.77 -10.01
C VAL A 87 -13.15 3.85 -9.15
N ASP A 88 -13.37 2.82 -8.33
CA ASP A 88 -14.41 2.71 -7.33
C ASP A 88 -13.89 1.89 -6.13
N ASN A 89 -14.69 1.75 -5.07
CA ASN A 89 -14.34 0.94 -3.91
C ASN A 89 -15.27 -0.27 -3.68
N ASN A 90 -15.88 -0.81 -4.73
CA ASN A 90 -16.85 -1.91 -4.65
C ASN A 90 -16.20 -3.29 -4.72
N THR A 91 -15.00 -3.37 -5.27
CA THR A 91 -14.22 -4.61 -5.37
C THR A 91 -13.49 -4.89 -4.06
N ASP A 92 -13.31 -6.16 -3.68
CA ASP A 92 -12.48 -6.49 -2.52
C ASP A 92 -11.03 -6.00 -2.73
N PRO A 93 -10.44 -5.23 -1.80
CA PRO A 93 -9.11 -4.65 -1.98
C PRO A 93 -8.01 -5.71 -2.12
N MET A 94 -8.14 -6.90 -1.55
CA MET A 94 -7.16 -7.98 -1.70
C MET A 94 -7.12 -8.54 -3.13
N SER A 95 -8.20 -8.39 -3.90
CA SER A 95 -8.25 -8.89 -5.28
C SER A 95 -7.52 -7.97 -6.28
N ILE A 96 -7.35 -6.70 -5.93
CA ILE A 96 -6.80 -5.66 -6.82
C ILE A 96 -5.51 -5.03 -6.29
N ILE A 97 -5.28 -4.98 -4.98
CA ILE A 97 -4.11 -4.35 -4.37
C ILE A 97 -3.16 -5.41 -3.82
N ARG A 98 -1.89 -5.28 -4.17
CA ARG A 98 -0.80 -6.10 -3.63
C ARG A 98 0.20 -5.21 -2.92
N VAL A 99 0.50 -5.51 -1.67
CA VAL A 99 1.63 -4.93 -0.91
C VAL A 99 2.69 -6.00 -0.73
N PHE A 100 3.95 -5.68 -1.02
CA PHE A 100 5.04 -6.65 -0.93
C PHE A 100 6.37 -6.01 -0.52
N GLU A 101 7.23 -6.82 0.07
CA GLU A 101 8.61 -6.45 0.42
C GLU A 101 9.55 -6.64 -0.79
N PHE A 102 10.43 -5.67 -1.01
CA PHE A 102 11.52 -5.76 -1.96
C PHE A 102 12.75 -6.46 -1.36
N SER A 103 13.47 -7.20 -2.20
CA SER A 103 14.88 -7.49 -1.98
C SER A 103 15.73 -6.31 -2.45
N VAL A 104 16.59 -5.81 -1.58
CA VAL A 104 17.41 -4.61 -1.83
C VAL A 104 18.84 -4.98 -2.20
N GLY A 105 19.32 -4.43 -3.31
CA GLY A 105 20.74 -4.39 -3.68
C GLY A 105 21.09 -3.04 -4.28
N LYS A 106 21.70 -3.02 -5.48
CA LYS A 106 21.80 -1.77 -6.28
C LYS A 106 20.45 -1.21 -6.72
N THR A 107 19.45 -2.10 -6.81
CA THR A 107 18.05 -1.80 -7.14
C THR A 107 17.15 -2.59 -6.21
N ARG A 108 15.90 -2.13 -6.07
CA ARG A 108 14.81 -2.84 -5.37
C ARG A 108 14.18 -3.86 -6.32
N LYS A 109 13.96 -5.09 -5.86
CA LYS A 109 13.54 -6.22 -6.72
C LYS A 109 12.48 -7.08 -6.06
N ALA A 110 11.53 -7.60 -6.84
CA ALA A 110 10.57 -8.59 -6.38
C ALA A 110 10.43 -9.71 -7.41
N THR A 111 10.36 -10.96 -6.95
CA THR A 111 10.18 -12.12 -7.83
C THR A 111 8.68 -12.35 -8.07
N MET A 112 8.28 -12.46 -9.33
CA MET A 112 6.88 -12.63 -9.72
C MET A 112 6.57 -14.10 -9.99
N GLU A 113 7.40 -14.72 -10.83
CA GLU A 113 7.23 -16.08 -11.33
C GLU A 113 8.58 -16.77 -11.36
N LYS A 114 8.56 -18.09 -11.19
CA LYS A 114 9.72 -18.98 -11.32
C LYS A 114 9.34 -20.19 -12.15
N GLU A 115 10.19 -20.52 -13.10
CA GLU A 115 10.17 -21.77 -13.83
C GLU A 115 11.25 -22.69 -13.26
N ASN A 116 10.92 -23.96 -13.06
CA ASN A 116 11.87 -24.97 -12.63
C ASN A 116 12.44 -25.69 -13.84
N GLU A 117 13.76 -25.65 -14.03
CA GLU A 117 14.44 -26.25 -15.19
C GLU A 117 14.31 -27.78 -15.25
N LEU A 118 14.31 -28.47 -14.10
CA LEU A 118 14.22 -29.94 -14.05
C LEU A 118 12.84 -30.46 -14.42
N THR A 119 11.78 -29.70 -14.13
CA THR A 119 10.38 -30.15 -14.31
C THR A 119 9.62 -29.38 -15.38
N GLY A 120 10.17 -28.27 -15.89
CA GLY A 120 9.48 -27.31 -16.74
C GLY A 120 8.30 -26.61 -16.05
N ALA A 121 8.14 -26.76 -14.73
CA ALA A 121 6.98 -26.25 -14.02
C ALA A 121 7.08 -24.74 -13.81
N LEU A 122 6.11 -24.00 -14.34
CA LEU A 122 5.93 -22.58 -14.06
C LEU A 122 5.10 -22.37 -12.79
N SER A 123 5.63 -21.58 -11.86
CA SER A 123 4.95 -21.19 -10.63
C SER A 123 4.91 -19.66 -10.52
N SER A 124 3.75 -19.11 -10.22
CA SER A 124 3.53 -17.67 -10.07
C SER A 124 3.38 -17.27 -8.60
N ASN A 125 3.17 -15.98 -8.35
CA ASN A 125 2.84 -15.45 -7.03
C ASN A 125 3.99 -15.49 -6.00
N HIS A 126 5.24 -15.34 -6.46
CA HIS A 126 6.45 -15.39 -5.61
C HIS A 126 6.78 -14.09 -4.87
N TYR A 127 5.86 -13.12 -4.86
CA TYR A 127 6.04 -11.90 -4.08
C TYR A 127 6.12 -12.22 -2.59
N LYS A 128 6.95 -11.48 -1.87
CA LYS A 128 6.93 -11.48 -0.40
C LYS A 128 5.80 -10.58 0.09
N TYR A 129 4.59 -11.12 0.15
CA TYR A 129 3.41 -10.33 0.47
C TYR A 129 3.41 -9.81 1.91
N ILE A 130 2.96 -8.58 2.06
CA ILE A 130 2.66 -7.95 3.34
C ILE A 130 1.14 -7.91 3.49
N GLY A 131 0.63 -8.55 4.55
CA GLY A 131 -0.79 -8.55 4.86
C GLY A 131 -1.27 -7.16 5.27
N PHE A 132 -2.51 -6.83 4.91
CA PHE A 132 -3.17 -5.59 5.29
C PHE A 132 -4.65 -5.83 5.59
N ILE A 133 -5.24 -4.91 6.34
CA ILE A 133 -6.69 -4.81 6.53
C ILE A 133 -7.18 -3.68 5.63
N GLY A 134 -8.07 -3.99 4.69
CA GLY A 134 -8.66 -2.99 3.80
C GLY A 134 -10.07 -2.58 4.23
N LYS A 135 -10.40 -1.31 4.07
CA LYS A 135 -11.75 -0.75 4.23
C LYS A 135 -12.06 0.20 3.08
N LYS A 136 -13.35 0.40 2.78
CA LYS A 136 -13.78 1.50 1.91
C LYS A 136 -13.39 2.84 2.53
N TYR A 137 -12.99 3.78 1.70
CA TYR A 137 -12.63 5.14 2.10
C TYR A 137 -13.21 6.13 1.10
N GLY A 138 -14.09 7.01 1.59
CA GLY A 138 -14.89 7.90 0.74
C GLY A 138 -15.63 7.16 -0.37
N GLU A 139 -15.66 7.75 -1.56
CA GLU A 139 -16.42 7.29 -2.72
C GLU A 139 -15.62 6.27 -3.55
N SER A 140 -14.31 6.46 -3.67
CA SER A 140 -13.51 5.77 -4.70
C SER A 140 -12.12 5.35 -4.24
N SER A 141 -11.91 5.28 -2.93
CA SER A 141 -10.63 4.89 -2.36
C SER A 141 -10.77 3.75 -1.35
N TYR A 142 -9.63 3.14 -1.03
CA TYR A 142 -9.51 2.16 0.03
C TYR A 142 -8.56 2.68 1.11
N LEU A 143 -8.91 2.48 2.38
CA LEU A 143 -8.02 2.67 3.51
C LEU A 143 -7.38 1.32 3.85
N LEU A 144 -6.07 1.22 3.64
CA LEU A 144 -5.29 0.05 4.03
C LEU A 144 -4.62 0.30 5.38
N THR A 145 -4.65 -0.69 6.25
CA THR A 145 -3.91 -0.70 7.52
C THR A 145 -2.97 -1.89 7.55
N ILE A 146 -1.68 -1.62 7.68
CA ILE A 146 -0.64 -2.63 7.86
C ILE A 146 -0.15 -2.53 9.31
N ASN A 147 -0.19 -3.64 10.04
CA ASN A 147 0.23 -3.70 11.44
C ASN A 147 1.61 -4.33 11.54
N ASN A 148 2.47 -3.79 12.41
CA ASN A 148 3.76 -4.36 12.79
C ASN A 148 4.68 -4.66 11.59
N ILE A 149 4.75 -3.72 10.65
CA ILE A 149 5.66 -3.83 9.50
C ILE A 149 7.10 -3.62 9.97
N ALA A 150 8.01 -4.50 9.52
CA ALA A 150 9.43 -4.40 9.82
C ALA A 150 10.09 -3.25 9.05
N SER A 151 11.34 -2.92 9.40
CA SER A 151 12.14 -2.03 8.56
C SER A 151 12.48 -2.71 7.24
N GLY A 152 12.40 -1.95 6.14
CA GLY A 152 12.60 -2.49 4.80
C GLY A 152 12.13 -1.55 3.69
N GLU A 153 12.12 -2.07 2.46
CA GLU A 153 11.61 -1.39 1.27
C GLU A 153 10.37 -2.12 0.75
N TYR A 154 9.32 -1.38 0.46
CA TYR A 154 8.00 -1.93 0.13
C TYR A 154 7.44 -1.33 -1.15
N GLY A 155 6.68 -2.15 -1.87
CA GLY A 155 6.01 -1.79 -3.11
C GLY A 155 4.53 -2.12 -3.05
N ILE A 156 3.75 -1.30 -3.75
CA ILE A 156 2.30 -1.47 -3.91
C ILE A 156 1.98 -1.46 -5.39
N THR A 157 1.27 -2.49 -5.84
CA THR A 157 0.67 -2.52 -7.18
C THR A 157 -0.84 -2.56 -7.06
N ILE A 158 -1.51 -1.87 -7.97
CA ILE A 158 -2.95 -1.77 -8.04
C ILE A 158 -3.33 -2.28 -9.43
N ASN A 159 -3.92 -3.47 -9.49
CA ASN A 159 -4.40 -4.04 -10.73
C ASN A 159 -5.88 -3.74 -10.85
N ASN A 160 -6.20 -2.66 -11.57
CA ASN A 160 -7.60 -2.31 -11.81
C ASN A 160 -8.10 -3.06 -13.06
N PRO A 161 -9.08 -3.97 -12.92
CA PRO A 161 -9.61 -4.73 -14.06
C PRO A 161 -10.27 -3.85 -15.13
N ASN A 162 -10.63 -2.60 -14.80
CA ASN A 162 -11.34 -1.69 -15.68
C ASN A 162 -10.41 -0.76 -16.49
N THR A 163 -9.09 -0.80 -16.27
CA THR A 163 -8.13 0.00 -17.04
C THR A 163 -7.47 -0.86 -18.11
N VAL A 164 -7.93 -0.69 -19.35
CA VAL A 164 -7.24 -1.17 -20.55
C VAL A 164 -6.07 -0.20 -20.81
N ASP A 165 -4.87 -0.70 -21.00
CA ASP A 165 -3.66 0.05 -21.45
C ASP A 165 -2.67 0.65 -20.43
N GLU A 166 -2.36 -0.05 -19.32
CA GLU A 166 -1.04 0.15 -18.69
C GLU A 166 -0.02 -0.87 -19.21
N LYS A 167 0.64 -0.54 -20.34
CA LYS A 167 1.80 -1.31 -20.85
C LYS A 167 3.01 -1.28 -19.89
N MET A 168 3.01 -0.35 -18.93
CA MET A 168 4.07 -0.21 -17.93
C MET A 168 3.52 -0.49 -16.53
N LEU A 169 4.21 -1.34 -15.78
CA LEU A 169 3.83 -1.69 -14.42
C LEU A 169 4.20 -0.56 -13.46
N ILE A 170 3.21 0.16 -12.97
CA ILE A 170 3.39 1.19 -11.95
C ILE A 170 3.50 0.55 -10.57
N VAL A 171 4.48 1.00 -9.78
CA VAL A 171 4.66 0.61 -8.38
C VAL A 171 4.79 1.85 -7.51
N SER A 172 3.91 1.95 -6.51
CA SER A 172 4.04 2.95 -5.45
C SER A 172 4.95 2.41 -4.36
N CYS A 173 6.05 3.11 -4.08
CA CYS A 173 7.12 2.63 -3.22
C CYS A 173 7.23 3.47 -1.94
N PHE A 174 7.64 2.81 -0.85
CA PHE A 174 7.97 3.45 0.42
C PHE A 174 9.00 2.61 1.19
N GLY A 175 9.76 3.25 2.06
CA GLY A 175 10.63 2.58 3.02
C GLY A 175 10.10 2.72 4.43
N VAL A 176 10.49 1.78 5.30
CA VAL A 176 10.18 1.82 6.73
C VAL A 176 11.46 1.80 7.55
N ASP A 177 11.54 2.71 8.52
CA ASP A 177 12.65 2.84 9.48
C ASP A 177 12.18 2.69 10.94
#